data_AF-A0A970PDE1-F1
#
_entry.id   AF-A0A970PDE1-F1
#
_cell.length_a   1.000
_cell.length_b   1.000
_cell.length_c   1.000
_cell.angle_alpha   90.00
_cell.angle_beta   90.00
_cell.angle_gamma   90.00
#
_symmetry.space_group_name_H-M   'P 1'
#
loop_
_entity.id
_entity.type
_entity.pdbx_description
1 polymer ?
#
loop_
_entity_poly.entity_id
_entity_poly.type
_entity_poly.pdbx_seq_one_letter_code
_entity_poly.pdbx_strand_id
1 'polypeptide(L)'
;MKGIQMNIYRIYSKVRIELGRVVRILLLIILILPFLSGCRINEEDYELTNYTGKSVNTFEKATKTSLTEESNGVYKIIGELQLIAPKGAIESYTILEGSEHYKLFGVGSGMNKADAEQKIIEVYGAETNKTIEAEKNSITHTYRDKNSELYLSYDIDSGLVTEISYYHLNIENLVEDGELINAGELIALVGDIRVYYNEAMVYLKSAQENYEIDYGKGIWDVDIFGDGNSFGEYIKDEVLKQIIQLKVIKDKAYQEGISLTEEEKADAAAYAKEHYAGLSDADRERYLVTLELLEKVYADNILAEKVFETLTIGVNTSVPDFNAQQITVQHILVYSTELNDEGNRVSLSLEQRNKALDKVNSLLEKAREGEDFYSLAENNTEDDVIEYTFGRGGGPEKYSDTFEQAAFNLKTGETSSLITTEYGWHIIYCVTDFNEEATIRVKEDIIEERRTKLFADYYSAWSSEY
;
A
#
# COMPACT_ATOMS: atom_id res chain seq x y z
N MET A 1 7.16 15.16 25.02
CA MET A 1 5.94 14.95 24.20
C MET A 1 5.65 16.10 23.24
N LYS A 2 5.58 17.40 23.63
CA LYS A 2 5.27 18.48 22.66
C LYS A 2 6.36 18.81 21.61
N GLY A 3 7.63 18.50 21.87
CA GLY A 3 8.75 18.80 20.95
C GLY A 3 8.92 17.86 19.74
N ILE A 4 8.07 16.84 19.57
CA ILE A 4 8.21 15.85 18.49
C ILE A 4 7.32 16.20 17.29
N GLN A 5 6.06 16.61 17.52
CA GLN A 5 5.14 16.97 16.41
C GLN A 5 5.60 18.19 15.60
N MET A 6 6.23 19.18 16.24
CA MET A 6 6.68 20.40 15.55
C MET A 6 7.85 20.17 14.57
N ASN A 7 8.52 19.01 14.66
CA ASN A 7 9.59 18.63 13.72
C ASN A 7 9.01 17.96 12.45
N ILE A 8 7.91 17.23 12.58
CA ILE A 8 7.29 16.46 11.47
C ILE A 8 6.84 17.40 10.34
N TYR A 9 6.12 18.48 10.66
CA TYR A 9 5.63 19.43 9.64
C TYR A 9 6.77 20.15 8.88
N ARG A 10 7.89 20.42 9.55
CA ARG A 10 9.06 21.09 8.95
C ARG A 10 9.95 20.15 8.13
N ILE A 11 9.79 18.83 8.32
CA ILE A 11 10.40 17.78 7.49
C ILE A 11 9.54 17.58 6.23
N TYR A 12 8.21 17.51 6.35
CA TYR A 12 7.28 17.37 5.21
C TYR A 12 7.50 18.43 4.11
N SER A 13 7.76 19.70 4.47
CA SER A 13 8.00 20.76 3.49
C SER A 13 9.40 20.74 2.86
N LYS A 14 10.40 20.13 3.52
CA LYS A 14 11.78 20.03 2.99
C LYS A 14 11.98 18.82 2.07
N VAL A 15 11.35 17.69 2.40
CA VAL A 15 11.41 16.46 1.59
C VAL A 15 10.83 16.71 0.19
N ARG A 16 9.77 17.51 0.05
CA ARG A 16 9.14 17.85 -1.25
C ARG A 16 10.04 18.69 -2.20
N ILE A 17 11.21 19.18 -1.77
CA ILE A 17 12.04 20.14 -2.54
C ILE A 17 13.38 19.56 -3.06
N GLU A 18 14.01 18.58 -2.39
CA GLU A 18 15.29 18.01 -2.85
C GLU A 18 15.20 16.67 -3.60
N LEU A 19 14.05 15.99 -3.64
CA LEU A 19 13.84 14.73 -4.38
C LEU A 19 13.64 14.91 -5.90
N GLY A 20 14.13 16.02 -6.45
CA GLY A 20 13.98 16.38 -7.86
C GLY A 20 14.96 15.68 -8.81
N ARG A 21 14.76 14.37 -9.07
CA ARG A 21 14.91 13.72 -10.42
C ARG A 21 14.96 12.18 -10.46
N VAL A 22 15.08 11.46 -9.34
CA VAL A 22 15.36 10.00 -9.36
C VAL A 22 14.31 9.13 -8.63
N VAL A 23 13.43 9.72 -7.81
CA VAL A 23 12.51 8.95 -6.94
C VAL A 23 11.05 9.31 -7.22
N ARG A 24 10.50 8.88 -8.35
CA ARG A 24 9.08 9.10 -8.72
C ARG A 24 8.25 7.84 -9.01
N ILE A 25 8.81 6.64 -8.83
CA ILE A 25 8.19 5.37 -9.25
C ILE A 25 7.68 4.51 -8.06
N LEU A 26 7.75 4.98 -6.81
CA LEU A 26 7.51 4.13 -5.63
C LEU A 26 6.63 4.72 -4.51
N LEU A 27 5.75 5.68 -4.83
CA LEU A 27 4.79 6.23 -3.86
C LEU A 27 3.43 6.51 -4.51
N LEU A 28 2.47 5.58 -4.33
CA LEU A 28 1.04 5.88 -4.14
C LEU A 28 0.22 4.63 -3.76
N ILE A 29 -0.61 4.79 -2.72
CA ILE A 29 -1.82 4.03 -2.33
C ILE A 29 -1.65 2.77 -1.45
N ILE A 30 -2.45 2.77 -0.37
CA ILE A 30 -2.58 1.82 0.77
C ILE A 30 -4.10 1.70 1.09
N LEU A 31 -4.65 0.50 1.38
CA LEU A 31 -5.80 0.11 2.28
C LEU A 31 -6.71 -1.10 1.87
N ILE A 32 -7.12 -1.93 2.89
CA ILE A 32 -8.29 -2.90 3.03
C ILE A 32 -8.16 -4.44 2.66
N LEU A 33 -8.88 -5.37 3.38
CA LEU A 33 -8.65 -6.84 3.64
C LEU A 33 -9.96 -7.75 3.70
N PRO A 34 -10.01 -9.07 4.11
CA PRO A 34 -9.43 -10.35 3.59
C PRO A 34 -10.41 -11.62 3.65
N PHE A 35 -9.90 -12.89 3.59
CA PHE A 35 -10.37 -14.19 4.23
C PHE A 35 -10.16 -15.55 3.45
N LEU A 36 -10.78 -16.70 3.85
CA LEU A 36 -10.11 -18.04 3.95
C LEU A 36 -10.93 -19.39 3.81
N SER A 37 -10.43 -20.37 3.01
CA SER A 37 -9.99 -21.81 3.29
C SER A 37 -10.87 -23.08 3.72
N GLY A 38 -11.02 -24.19 2.91
CA GLY A 38 -11.29 -25.61 3.43
C GLY A 38 -11.36 -26.97 2.59
N CYS A 39 -10.26 -27.69 2.24
CA CYS A 39 -10.09 -29.02 1.51
C CYS A 39 -10.48 -30.44 2.17
N ARG A 40 -9.64 -31.54 2.08
CA ARG A 40 -9.75 -32.98 1.60
C ARG A 40 -9.71 -34.32 2.49
N ILE A 41 -10.65 -35.35 2.40
CA ILE A 41 -10.67 -36.67 1.54
C ILE A 41 -10.16 -38.20 1.85
N ASN A 42 -10.45 -39.28 1.00
CA ASN A 42 -9.62 -40.57 0.71
C ASN A 42 -9.93 -41.66 -0.46
N GLU A 43 -9.04 -42.69 -0.71
CA GLU A 43 -8.52 -43.37 -1.98
C GLU A 43 -8.91 -44.79 -2.53
N GLU A 44 -8.49 -45.06 -3.80
CA GLU A 44 -7.88 -46.35 -4.28
C GLU A 44 -6.77 -46.14 -5.39
N ASP A 45 -6.05 -45.00 -5.37
CA ASP A 45 -5.04 -44.66 -6.42
C ASP A 45 -3.63 -44.50 -5.79
N TYR A 46 -2.73 -43.73 -6.42
CA TYR A 46 -1.46 -43.34 -5.80
C TYR A 46 -1.58 -42.08 -4.97
N GLU A 47 -1.54 -42.23 -3.65
CA GLU A 47 -1.78 -41.06 -2.81
C GLU A 47 -0.65 -40.04 -2.91
N LEU A 48 -0.90 -38.92 -3.57
CA LEU A 48 0.12 -37.90 -3.74
C LEU A 48 0.56 -37.32 -2.37
N THR A 49 -0.34 -37.23 -1.38
CA THR A 49 0.03 -36.84 -0.01
C THR A 49 1.00 -37.80 0.67
N ASN A 50 0.98 -39.10 0.33
CA ASN A 50 1.93 -40.08 0.88
C ASN A 50 3.37 -39.83 0.42
N TYR A 51 3.61 -38.94 -0.55
CA TYR A 51 4.94 -38.61 -1.06
C TYR A 51 5.42 -37.21 -0.66
N THR A 52 4.61 -36.46 0.08
CA THR A 52 4.93 -35.07 0.48
C THR A 52 6.13 -35.07 1.42
N GLY A 53 7.06 -34.14 1.20
CA GLY A 53 8.35 -34.10 1.88
C GLY A 53 9.33 -35.22 1.50
N LYS A 54 8.97 -36.16 0.61
CA LYS A 54 9.89 -37.20 0.10
C LYS A 54 10.55 -36.73 -1.19
N SER A 55 11.69 -37.34 -1.52
CA SER A 55 12.40 -36.98 -2.76
C SER A 55 11.70 -37.49 -4.01
N VAL A 56 11.90 -36.79 -5.13
CA VAL A 56 11.39 -37.18 -6.46
C VAL A 56 11.81 -38.61 -6.81
N ASN A 57 13.08 -38.96 -6.55
CA ASN A 57 13.61 -40.31 -6.73
C ASN A 57 12.87 -41.36 -5.85
N THR A 58 12.39 -40.98 -4.67
CA THR A 58 11.54 -41.84 -3.82
C THR A 58 10.14 -42.01 -4.42
N PHE A 59 9.56 -40.94 -4.96
CA PHE A 59 8.28 -40.99 -5.66
C PHE A 59 8.36 -41.88 -6.90
N GLU A 60 9.31 -41.63 -7.81
CA GLU A 60 9.52 -42.42 -9.04
C GLU A 60 9.67 -43.92 -8.75
N LYS A 61 10.46 -44.28 -7.72
CA LYS A 61 10.62 -45.69 -7.31
C LYS A 61 9.34 -46.32 -6.78
N ALA A 62 8.50 -45.56 -6.09
CA ALA A 62 7.29 -46.06 -5.44
C ALA A 62 6.11 -46.18 -6.42
N THR A 63 5.94 -45.19 -7.30
CA THR A 63 4.90 -45.17 -8.34
C THR A 63 5.33 -45.88 -9.63
N LYS A 64 6.63 -46.20 -9.76
CA LYS A 64 7.26 -46.79 -10.97
C LYS A 64 7.16 -45.90 -12.21
N THR A 65 7.00 -44.59 -12.01
CA THR A 65 7.00 -43.60 -13.10
C THR A 65 8.38 -42.98 -13.30
N SER A 66 8.53 -42.20 -14.37
CA SER A 66 9.73 -41.38 -14.63
C SER A 66 9.29 -39.97 -14.98
N LEU A 67 9.85 -38.99 -14.28
CA LEU A 67 9.53 -37.58 -14.46
C LEU A 67 10.59 -36.88 -15.30
N THR A 68 10.18 -35.87 -16.06
CA THR A 68 11.09 -34.94 -16.73
C THR A 68 11.17 -33.65 -15.92
N GLU A 69 12.38 -33.21 -15.56
CA GLU A 69 12.58 -31.88 -14.99
C GLU A 69 12.54 -30.83 -16.12
N GLU A 70 11.65 -29.84 -16.02
CA GLU A 70 11.60 -28.73 -16.98
C GLU A 70 12.47 -27.54 -16.54
N SER A 71 12.40 -27.16 -15.26
CA SER A 71 13.22 -26.11 -14.66
C SER A 71 13.13 -26.12 -13.14
N ASN A 72 14.25 -25.81 -12.46
CA ASN A 72 14.33 -25.49 -11.02
C ASN A 72 13.48 -26.38 -10.09
N GLY A 73 13.57 -27.71 -10.25
CA GLY A 73 12.81 -28.66 -9.44
C GLY A 73 11.32 -28.77 -9.75
N VAL A 74 10.85 -28.27 -10.91
CA VAL A 74 9.54 -28.59 -11.48
C VAL A 74 9.66 -29.84 -12.34
N TYR A 75 8.94 -30.89 -11.96
CA TYR A 75 8.98 -32.23 -12.56
C TYR A 75 7.62 -32.57 -13.16
N LYS A 76 7.59 -33.15 -14.37
CA LYS A 76 6.33 -33.45 -15.09
C LYS A 76 6.29 -34.83 -15.74
N ILE A 77 5.07 -35.36 -15.80
CA ILE A 77 4.59 -36.31 -16.80
C ILE A 77 3.66 -35.50 -17.72
N ILE A 78 4.02 -35.37 -19.00
CA ILE A 78 3.31 -34.51 -19.95
C ILE A 78 1.84 -34.97 -20.07
N GLY A 79 0.92 -34.08 -19.71
CA GLY A 79 -0.52 -34.33 -19.80
C GLY A 79 -1.14 -35.10 -18.63
N GLU A 80 -0.38 -35.47 -17.60
CA GLU A 80 -0.91 -36.25 -16.47
C GLU A 80 -0.66 -35.61 -15.10
N LEU A 81 0.59 -35.22 -14.82
CA LEU A 81 1.02 -34.85 -13.47
C LEU A 81 2.17 -33.83 -13.51
N GLN A 82 2.07 -32.78 -12.69
CA GLN A 82 3.19 -31.92 -12.31
C GLN A 82 3.48 -32.08 -10.82
N LEU A 83 4.76 -32.09 -10.45
CA LEU A 83 5.28 -32.03 -9.09
C LEU A 83 6.24 -30.84 -8.97
N ILE A 84 6.33 -30.23 -7.79
CA ILE A 84 7.38 -29.24 -7.50
C ILE A 84 8.15 -29.69 -6.27
N ALA A 85 9.47 -29.78 -6.42
CA ALA A 85 10.41 -30.26 -5.42
C ALA A 85 11.73 -29.45 -5.46
N PRO A 86 11.71 -28.15 -5.14
CA PRO A 86 12.78 -27.20 -5.46
C PRO A 86 14.07 -27.47 -4.68
N LYS A 87 13.96 -28.09 -3.49
CA LYS A 87 15.08 -28.52 -2.63
C LYS A 87 15.26 -30.05 -2.63
N GLY A 88 14.71 -30.74 -3.64
CA GLY A 88 14.79 -32.19 -3.76
C GLY A 88 13.79 -32.99 -2.90
N ALA A 89 12.84 -32.32 -2.24
CA ALA A 89 11.69 -32.91 -1.55
C ALA A 89 10.39 -32.31 -2.11
N ILE A 90 9.34 -33.13 -2.31
CA ILE A 90 8.11 -32.72 -3.00
C ILE A 90 7.20 -31.90 -2.08
N GLU A 91 6.82 -30.70 -2.53
CA GLU A 91 6.06 -29.70 -1.76
C GLU A 91 4.68 -29.42 -2.38
N SER A 92 4.52 -29.60 -3.70
CA SER A 92 3.22 -29.43 -4.38
C SER A 92 3.05 -30.35 -5.59
N TYR A 93 1.79 -30.46 -6.02
CA TYR A 93 1.28 -31.43 -6.97
C TYR A 93 0.15 -30.81 -7.80
N THR A 94 0.11 -31.06 -9.11
CA THR A 94 -1.04 -30.76 -9.97
C THR A 94 -1.37 -31.99 -10.81
N ILE A 95 -2.53 -32.58 -10.57
CA ILE A 95 -3.12 -33.66 -11.36
C ILE A 95 -3.91 -33.03 -12.51
N LEU A 96 -3.64 -33.44 -13.74
CA LEU A 96 -4.26 -32.91 -14.95
C LEU A 96 -5.35 -33.85 -15.49
N GLU A 97 -6.13 -33.33 -16.45
CA GLU A 97 -7.25 -34.04 -17.07
C GLU A 97 -6.79 -35.32 -17.79
N GLY A 98 -7.45 -36.44 -17.51
CA GLY A 98 -7.11 -37.75 -18.09
C GLY A 98 -6.13 -38.58 -17.25
N SER A 99 -5.69 -38.10 -16.09
CA SER A 99 -4.86 -38.89 -15.18
C SER A 99 -5.70 -39.84 -14.31
N GLU A 100 -5.74 -41.12 -14.68
CA GLU A 100 -6.57 -42.16 -14.03
C GLU A 100 -5.94 -42.81 -12.78
N HIS A 101 -4.71 -42.44 -12.39
CA HIS A 101 -3.92 -43.21 -11.40
C HIS A 101 -3.34 -42.38 -10.26
N TYR A 102 -3.43 -41.06 -10.30
CA TYR A 102 -3.05 -40.20 -9.19
C TYR A 102 -4.31 -39.65 -8.56
N LYS A 103 -4.50 -39.94 -7.28
CA LYS A 103 -5.40 -39.16 -6.45
C LYS A 103 -4.56 -38.27 -5.55
N LEU A 104 -5.08 -37.06 -5.32
CA LEU A 104 -4.72 -36.30 -4.14
C LEU A 104 -5.81 -36.57 -3.14
N PHE A 105 -5.38 -37.08 -2.00
CA PHE A 105 -6.18 -37.71 -0.97
C PHE A 105 -7.42 -38.49 -1.51
N GLY A 106 -7.29 -39.23 -2.60
CA GLY A 106 -8.40 -40.04 -3.10
C GLY A 106 -9.50 -39.40 -3.96
N VAL A 107 -9.21 -38.27 -4.59
CA VAL A 107 -9.97 -37.64 -5.68
C VAL A 107 -8.94 -37.38 -6.77
N GLY A 108 -9.28 -37.81 -7.97
CA GLY A 108 -8.45 -37.81 -9.16
C GLY A 108 -9.27 -37.28 -10.32
N SER A 109 -8.66 -37.19 -11.50
CA SER A 109 -9.35 -36.71 -12.70
C SER A 109 -10.55 -37.61 -13.04
N GLY A 110 -11.59 -37.02 -13.61
CA GLY A 110 -12.81 -37.72 -14.03
C GLY A 110 -13.77 -38.12 -12.90
N MET A 111 -13.47 -37.82 -11.62
CA MET A 111 -14.42 -38.06 -10.53
C MET A 111 -15.63 -37.13 -10.63
N ASN A 112 -16.83 -37.59 -10.27
CA ASN A 112 -18.00 -36.71 -10.22
C ASN A 112 -17.89 -35.68 -9.10
N LYS A 113 -18.34 -34.46 -9.36
CA LYS A 113 -18.35 -33.33 -8.42
C LYS A 113 -18.93 -33.68 -7.05
N ALA A 114 -20.08 -34.34 -6.96
CA ALA A 114 -20.70 -34.63 -5.67
C ALA A 114 -19.86 -35.61 -4.82
N ASP A 115 -19.31 -36.65 -5.44
CA ASP A 115 -18.45 -37.63 -4.77
C ASP A 115 -17.11 -37.00 -4.37
N ALA A 116 -16.58 -36.14 -5.23
CA ALA A 116 -15.37 -35.38 -4.97
C ALA A 116 -15.58 -34.43 -3.79
N GLU A 117 -16.55 -33.51 -3.86
CA GLU A 117 -16.89 -32.56 -2.78
C GLU A 117 -17.17 -33.24 -1.45
N GLN A 118 -17.95 -34.34 -1.43
CA GLN A 118 -18.23 -35.06 -0.19
C GLN A 118 -16.94 -35.56 0.44
N LYS A 119 -16.11 -36.26 -0.33
CA LYS A 119 -14.80 -36.69 0.17
C LYS A 119 -14.03 -35.46 0.63
N ILE A 120 -14.03 -34.37 -0.13
CA ILE A 120 -13.23 -33.18 0.19
C ILE A 120 -13.55 -32.74 1.61
N ILE A 121 -14.81 -32.35 1.80
CA ILE A 121 -15.36 -31.69 2.99
C ILE A 121 -15.10 -32.46 4.29
N GLU A 122 -14.91 -33.78 4.23
CA GLU A 122 -14.66 -34.63 5.40
C GLU A 122 -13.37 -34.31 6.18
N VAL A 123 -12.40 -33.55 5.66
CA VAL A 123 -11.12 -33.31 6.37
C VAL A 123 -10.78 -31.86 6.64
N TYR A 124 -11.20 -30.90 5.81
CA TYR A 124 -10.99 -29.48 6.12
C TYR A 124 -12.31 -28.66 6.17
N GLY A 125 -13.47 -29.24 5.84
CA GLY A 125 -14.78 -28.58 5.94
C GLY A 125 -15.33 -28.02 4.62
N ALA A 126 -16.22 -27.04 4.71
CA ALA A 126 -16.87 -26.48 3.52
C ALA A 126 -15.86 -25.78 2.60
N GLU A 127 -16.14 -25.75 1.29
CA GLU A 127 -15.39 -24.90 0.37
C GLU A 127 -15.55 -23.43 0.71
N THR A 128 -14.52 -22.67 0.39
CA THR A 128 -14.37 -21.29 0.87
C THR A 128 -14.13 -20.27 -0.21
N ASN A 129 -13.83 -20.73 -1.42
CA ASN A 129 -14.04 -19.95 -2.62
C ASN A 129 -14.58 -20.84 -3.74
N LYS A 130 -15.27 -20.22 -4.70
CA LYS A 130 -15.70 -20.83 -5.96
C LYS A 130 -15.42 -19.84 -7.09
N THR A 131 -14.49 -20.17 -7.97
CA THR A 131 -14.17 -19.39 -9.16
C THR A 131 -14.81 -20.05 -10.38
N ILE A 132 -15.47 -19.29 -11.26
CA ILE A 132 -16.07 -19.81 -12.50
C ILE A 132 -15.30 -19.25 -13.69
N GLU A 133 -14.67 -20.12 -14.45
CA GLU A 133 -13.87 -19.84 -15.65
C GLU A 133 -14.69 -20.22 -16.89
N ALA A 134 -15.70 -19.39 -17.20
CA ALA A 134 -16.69 -19.70 -18.24
C ALA A 134 -16.07 -19.95 -19.63
N GLU A 135 -14.96 -19.28 -19.96
CA GLU A 135 -14.25 -19.47 -21.24
C GLU A 135 -13.59 -20.85 -21.37
N LYS A 136 -13.26 -21.49 -20.24
CA LYS A 136 -12.67 -22.84 -20.17
C LYS A 136 -13.71 -23.90 -19.82
N ASN A 137 -15.00 -23.54 -19.75
CA ASN A 137 -16.09 -24.34 -19.22
C ASN A 137 -15.80 -24.92 -17.82
N SER A 138 -15.03 -24.21 -16.98
CA SER A 138 -14.51 -24.75 -15.72
C SER A 138 -15.06 -24.01 -14.50
N ILE A 139 -15.22 -24.72 -13.39
CA ILE A 139 -15.48 -24.15 -12.05
C ILE A 139 -14.51 -24.74 -11.05
N THR A 140 -13.77 -23.89 -10.34
CA THR A 140 -12.72 -24.26 -9.38
C THR A 140 -13.17 -23.96 -7.96
N HIS A 141 -13.19 -24.98 -7.09
CA HIS A 141 -13.50 -24.83 -5.67
C HIS A 141 -12.20 -24.80 -4.84
N THR A 142 -12.09 -23.84 -3.91
CA THR A 142 -10.87 -23.59 -3.12
C THR A 142 -11.05 -23.95 -1.66
N TYR A 143 -9.92 -24.37 -1.07
CA TYR A 143 -9.92 -25.45 -0.12
C TYR A 143 -8.55 -25.42 0.65
N ARG A 144 -8.43 -24.92 1.89
CA ARG A 144 -7.17 -24.74 2.67
C ARG A 144 -7.36 -25.02 4.18
N ASP A 145 -6.32 -25.49 4.89
CA ASP A 145 -6.27 -25.59 6.36
C ASP A 145 -4.98 -24.94 6.89
N LYS A 146 -4.59 -25.27 8.13
CA LYS A 146 -3.33 -24.81 8.72
C LYS A 146 -2.07 -25.37 8.03
N ASN A 147 -2.15 -26.49 7.32
CA ASN A 147 -0.99 -27.26 6.86
C ASN A 147 -0.96 -27.44 5.33
N SER A 148 -1.93 -26.88 4.59
CA SER A 148 -2.06 -27.09 3.14
C SER A 148 -3.16 -26.26 2.47
N GLU A 149 -3.04 -26.10 1.15
CA GLU A 149 -4.07 -25.54 0.27
C GLU A 149 -4.32 -26.40 -0.97
N LEU A 150 -5.51 -26.24 -1.56
CA LEU A 150 -6.02 -26.92 -2.71
C LEU A 150 -6.97 -26.09 -3.56
N TYR A 151 -6.97 -26.45 -4.84
CA TYR A 151 -7.89 -26.07 -5.89
C TYR A 151 -8.41 -27.35 -6.55
N LEU A 152 -9.73 -27.47 -6.68
CA LEU A 152 -10.41 -28.60 -7.31
C LEU A 152 -11.34 -28.10 -8.40
N SER A 153 -10.94 -28.32 -9.65
CA SER A 153 -11.60 -27.81 -10.85
C SER A 153 -12.49 -28.88 -11.47
N TYR A 154 -13.65 -28.45 -11.98
CA TYR A 154 -14.64 -29.30 -12.64
C TYR A 154 -15.05 -28.69 -13.97
N ASP A 155 -15.27 -29.52 -15.00
CA ASP A 155 -16.04 -29.11 -16.18
C ASP A 155 -17.51 -28.84 -15.79
N ILE A 156 -18.06 -27.71 -16.24
CA ILE A 156 -19.38 -27.20 -15.83
C ILE A 156 -20.52 -28.08 -16.35
N ASP A 157 -20.41 -28.58 -17.59
CA ASP A 157 -21.48 -29.34 -18.25
C ASP A 157 -21.57 -30.80 -17.77
N SER A 158 -20.42 -31.46 -17.64
CA SER A 158 -20.31 -32.87 -17.22
C SER A 158 -20.25 -33.03 -15.70
N GLY A 159 -19.80 -32.00 -14.97
CA GLY A 159 -19.57 -32.07 -13.53
C GLY A 159 -18.45 -33.03 -13.14
N LEU A 160 -17.48 -33.27 -14.03
CA LEU A 160 -16.33 -34.14 -13.78
C LEU A 160 -15.09 -33.31 -13.40
N VAL A 161 -14.27 -33.84 -12.51
CA VAL A 161 -13.01 -33.22 -12.08
C VAL A 161 -12.00 -33.16 -13.22
N THR A 162 -11.56 -31.95 -13.58
CA THR A 162 -10.62 -31.68 -14.68
C THR A 162 -9.19 -31.46 -14.18
N GLU A 163 -8.98 -30.61 -13.19
CA GLU A 163 -7.66 -30.36 -12.57
C GLU A 163 -7.74 -30.47 -11.04
N ILE A 164 -6.64 -30.91 -10.42
CA ILE A 164 -6.48 -30.79 -8.97
C ILE A 164 -5.07 -30.41 -8.55
N SER A 165 -4.94 -29.23 -7.95
CA SER A 165 -3.67 -28.66 -7.49
C SER A 165 -3.60 -28.62 -5.95
N TYR A 166 -2.56 -29.19 -5.35
CA TYR A 166 -2.29 -29.26 -3.90
C TYR A 166 -0.94 -28.70 -3.52
N TYR A 167 -0.92 -27.94 -2.43
CA TYR A 167 0.24 -27.30 -1.85
C TYR A 167 0.33 -27.67 -0.38
N HIS A 168 1.46 -28.23 0.06
CA HIS A 168 1.69 -28.52 1.47
C HIS A 168 2.37 -27.33 2.16
N LEU A 169 1.63 -26.66 3.04
CA LEU A 169 2.14 -25.58 3.89
C LEU A 169 2.83 -26.23 5.09
N ASN A 170 4.13 -26.51 4.98
CA ASN A 170 4.87 -27.27 5.99
C ASN A 170 5.22 -26.42 7.23
N ILE A 171 4.24 -26.27 8.13
CA ILE A 171 4.33 -25.46 9.35
C ILE A 171 5.08 -26.17 10.51
N GLU A 172 5.47 -27.44 10.38
CA GLU A 172 6.10 -28.18 11.50
C GLU A 172 7.62 -28.39 11.36
N ASN A 173 8.24 -28.04 10.23
CA ASN A 173 9.71 -27.89 10.11
C ASN A 173 10.22 -26.50 10.59
N LEU A 174 9.43 -25.76 11.38
CA LEU A 174 9.68 -24.35 11.74
C LEU A 174 10.74 -24.11 12.84
N VAL A 175 11.42 -25.13 13.36
CA VAL A 175 12.44 -24.94 14.42
C VAL A 175 13.64 -25.88 14.29
N GLU A 176 14.62 -25.53 13.45
CA GLU A 176 16.07 -25.53 13.77
C GLU A 176 16.85 -24.82 12.65
N ASP A 177 17.87 -24.02 13.01
CA ASP A 177 18.84 -23.32 12.14
C ASP A 177 18.34 -22.32 11.05
N GLY A 178 17.23 -21.63 11.32
CA GLY A 178 17.25 -20.15 11.31
C GLY A 178 17.23 -19.36 9.98
N GLU A 179 17.11 -19.95 8.79
CA GLU A 179 16.93 -19.18 7.54
C GLU A 179 15.64 -19.49 6.75
N LEU A 180 14.81 -18.45 6.61
CA LEU A 180 13.54 -18.42 5.88
C LEU A 180 13.77 -18.50 4.37
N ILE A 181 13.14 -19.47 3.69
CA ILE A 181 13.13 -19.57 2.23
C ILE A 181 11.74 -20.00 1.72
N ASN A 182 10.77 -19.07 1.80
CA ASN A 182 9.43 -19.17 1.21
C ASN A 182 9.41 -18.73 -0.27
N ALA A 183 10.58 -18.48 -0.86
CA ALA A 183 10.71 -17.95 -2.21
C ALA A 183 10.08 -18.89 -3.26
N GLY A 184 9.05 -18.40 -3.95
CA GLY A 184 8.28 -19.16 -4.94
C GLY A 184 6.94 -19.72 -4.42
N GLU A 185 6.61 -19.56 -3.14
CA GLU A 185 5.29 -19.88 -2.59
C GLU A 185 4.19 -19.01 -3.25
N LEU A 186 3.04 -19.60 -3.60
CA LEU A 186 1.86 -18.86 -4.06
C LEU A 186 1.19 -18.20 -2.85
N ILE A 187 1.13 -16.86 -2.81
CA ILE A 187 0.57 -16.12 -1.67
C ILE A 187 -0.83 -15.56 -1.93
N ALA A 188 -1.18 -15.33 -3.21
CA ALA A 188 -2.53 -14.92 -3.59
C ALA A 188 -2.87 -15.28 -5.05
N LEU A 189 -4.17 -15.36 -5.31
CA LEU A 189 -4.77 -15.40 -6.65
C LEU A 189 -5.64 -14.16 -6.83
N VAL A 190 -5.56 -13.54 -8.00
CA VAL A 190 -6.39 -12.41 -8.42
C VAL A 190 -7.05 -12.79 -9.71
N GLY A 191 -8.22 -13.43 -9.60
CA GLY A 191 -8.76 -14.25 -10.70
C GLY A 191 -7.76 -15.35 -11.07
N ASP A 192 -7.41 -15.41 -12.36
CA ASP A 192 -6.39 -16.34 -12.89
C ASP A 192 -4.93 -15.93 -12.57
N ILE A 193 -4.71 -14.70 -12.07
CA ILE A 193 -3.36 -14.14 -11.91
C ILE A 193 -2.73 -14.60 -10.60
N ARG A 194 -1.63 -15.36 -10.70
CA ARG A 194 -0.84 -15.87 -9.58
C ARG A 194 0.14 -14.82 -9.04
N VAL A 195 0.10 -14.59 -7.73
CA VAL A 195 1.04 -13.75 -6.97
C VAL A 195 1.89 -14.63 -6.08
N TYR A 196 3.21 -14.49 -6.20
CA TYR A 196 4.18 -15.33 -5.48
C TYR A 196 4.97 -14.54 -4.44
N TYR A 197 5.46 -15.23 -3.41
CA TYR A 197 6.22 -14.66 -2.29
C TYR A 197 7.46 -13.90 -2.76
N ASN A 198 8.16 -14.39 -3.78
CA ASN A 198 9.33 -13.68 -4.33
C ASN A 198 8.96 -12.32 -4.95
N GLU A 199 7.78 -12.21 -5.57
CA GLU A 199 7.27 -10.92 -6.05
C GLU A 199 7.00 -9.97 -4.88
N ALA A 200 6.31 -10.43 -3.82
CA ALA A 200 6.08 -9.62 -2.62
C ALA A 200 7.38 -9.22 -1.90
N MET A 201 8.40 -10.07 -1.89
CA MET A 201 9.69 -9.74 -1.30
C MET A 201 10.43 -8.60 -2.02
N VAL A 202 10.19 -8.35 -3.31
CA VAL A 202 10.74 -7.16 -3.99
C VAL A 202 10.22 -5.88 -3.34
N TYR A 203 8.91 -5.78 -3.15
CA TYR A 203 8.28 -4.63 -2.50
C TYR A 203 8.65 -4.54 -1.01
N LEU A 204 8.62 -5.66 -0.28
CA LEU A 204 8.96 -5.70 1.14
C LEU A 204 10.41 -5.33 1.42
N LYS A 205 11.37 -5.73 0.57
CA LYS A 205 12.78 -5.32 0.69
C LYS A 205 12.97 -3.84 0.41
N SER A 206 12.30 -3.29 -0.60
CA SER A 206 12.33 -1.85 -0.87
C SER A 206 11.71 -1.03 0.27
N ALA A 207 10.56 -1.47 0.79
CA ALA A 207 9.96 -0.88 2.00
C ALA A 207 10.90 -1.01 3.21
N GLN A 208 11.57 -2.16 3.38
CA GLN A 208 12.51 -2.38 4.47
C GLN A 208 13.64 -1.34 4.47
N GLU A 209 14.29 -1.16 3.32
CA GLU A 209 15.40 -0.22 3.17
C GLU A 209 14.94 1.22 3.45
N ASN A 210 13.80 1.65 2.88
CA ASN A 210 13.27 2.99 3.08
C ASN A 210 12.96 3.30 4.56
N TYR A 211 12.26 2.41 5.26
CA TYR A 211 11.88 2.65 6.67
C TYR A 211 13.05 2.43 7.66
N GLU A 212 13.98 1.50 7.41
CA GLU A 212 15.14 1.30 8.29
C GLU A 212 16.13 2.49 8.26
N ILE A 213 16.20 3.25 7.16
CA ILE A 213 17.04 4.46 7.06
C ILE A 213 16.60 5.54 8.05
N ASP A 214 15.30 5.83 8.11
CA ASP A 214 14.76 6.94 8.92
C ASP A 214 14.42 6.54 10.36
N TYR A 215 13.95 5.30 10.58
CA TYR A 215 13.39 4.85 11.86
C TYR A 215 14.19 3.71 12.53
N GLY A 216 15.12 3.10 11.81
CA GLY A 216 15.92 1.97 12.30
C GLY A 216 15.15 0.66 12.44
N LYS A 217 15.89 -0.43 12.68
CA LYS A 217 15.37 -1.82 12.63
C LYS A 217 14.24 -2.14 13.60
N GLY A 218 14.11 -1.39 14.69
CA GLY A 218 13.06 -1.62 15.68
C GLY A 218 11.66 -1.22 15.19
N ILE A 219 11.55 -0.50 14.07
CA ILE A 219 10.25 -0.01 13.57
C ILE A 219 9.25 -1.13 13.29
N TRP A 220 9.72 -2.30 12.84
CA TRP A 220 8.88 -3.42 12.43
C TRP A 220 8.03 -4.00 13.57
N ASP A 221 8.54 -3.95 14.80
CA ASP A 221 7.87 -4.50 16.00
C ASP A 221 6.95 -3.48 16.69
N VAL A 222 6.85 -2.24 16.18
CA VAL A 222 6.06 -1.17 16.81
C VAL A 222 4.61 -1.26 16.36
N ASP A 223 3.69 -1.35 17.32
CA ASP A 223 2.28 -1.00 17.11
C ASP A 223 2.16 0.54 17.09
N ILE A 224 2.07 1.10 15.88
CA ILE A 224 1.96 2.55 15.65
C ILE A 224 0.51 3.04 15.82
N PHE A 225 -0.47 2.16 15.64
CA PHE A 225 -1.89 2.52 15.55
C PHE A 225 -2.67 2.24 16.84
N GLY A 226 -2.11 1.47 17.76
CA GLY A 226 -2.74 1.02 19.01
C GLY A 226 -3.80 -0.07 18.79
N ASP A 227 -3.75 -0.77 17.66
CA ASP A 227 -4.74 -1.78 17.27
C ASP A 227 -4.28 -3.22 17.58
N GLY A 228 -3.03 -3.39 18.05
CA GLY A 228 -2.42 -4.67 18.36
C GLY A 228 -1.61 -5.30 17.22
N ASN A 229 -1.60 -4.70 16.02
CA ASN A 229 -0.79 -5.15 14.90
C ASN A 229 0.58 -4.45 14.89
N SER A 230 1.64 -5.19 14.57
CA SER A 230 2.95 -4.59 14.35
C SER A 230 3.02 -3.85 13.00
N PHE A 231 3.86 -2.82 12.90
CA PHE A 231 4.10 -2.12 11.62
C PHE A 231 4.60 -3.08 10.52
N GLY A 232 5.34 -4.13 10.89
CA GLY A 232 5.76 -5.18 9.96
C GLY A 232 4.61 -6.07 9.45
N GLU A 233 3.52 -6.23 10.20
CA GLU A 233 2.29 -6.89 9.72
C GLU A 233 1.49 -5.95 8.81
N TYR A 234 1.30 -4.69 9.24
CA TYR A 234 0.66 -3.65 8.42
C TYR A 234 1.30 -3.52 7.03
N ILE A 235 2.63 -3.43 6.95
CA ILE A 235 3.34 -3.29 5.67
C ILE A 235 3.24 -4.56 4.80
N LYS A 236 3.14 -5.77 5.37
CA LYS A 236 2.88 -7.00 4.59
C LYS A 236 1.50 -6.98 3.94
N ASP A 237 0.49 -6.59 4.72
CA ASP A 237 -0.88 -6.49 4.22
C ASP A 237 -1.00 -5.41 3.14
N GLU A 238 -0.34 -4.26 3.30
CA GLU A 238 -0.34 -3.19 2.31
C GLU A 238 0.42 -3.55 1.02
N VAL A 239 1.57 -4.21 1.11
CA VAL A 239 2.26 -4.75 -0.07
C VAL A 239 1.37 -5.76 -0.82
N LEU A 240 0.68 -6.66 -0.10
CA LEU A 240 -0.19 -7.64 -0.74
C LEU A 240 -1.35 -6.95 -1.49
N LYS A 241 -1.99 -5.96 -0.88
CA LYS A 241 -3.06 -5.16 -1.52
C LYS A 241 -2.56 -4.40 -2.74
N GLN A 242 -1.38 -3.78 -2.65
CA GLN A 242 -0.76 -3.08 -3.77
C GLN A 242 -0.54 -4.04 -4.95
N ILE A 243 -0.02 -5.25 -4.70
CA ILE A 243 0.19 -6.23 -5.77
C ILE A 243 -1.14 -6.68 -6.37
N ILE A 244 -2.18 -6.91 -5.55
CA ILE A 244 -3.53 -7.24 -6.01
C ILE A 244 -4.09 -6.11 -6.90
N GLN A 245 -3.98 -4.86 -6.46
CA GLN A 245 -4.39 -3.67 -7.24
C GLN A 245 -3.68 -3.64 -8.59
N LEU A 246 -2.35 -3.83 -8.61
CA LEU A 246 -1.56 -3.90 -9.85
C LEU A 246 -2.02 -5.02 -10.79
N LYS A 247 -2.46 -6.18 -10.27
CA LYS A 247 -2.94 -7.29 -11.11
C LYS A 247 -4.30 -6.96 -11.74
N VAL A 248 -5.23 -6.39 -10.98
CA VAL A 248 -6.52 -5.91 -11.50
C VAL A 248 -6.31 -4.81 -12.55
N ILE A 249 -5.48 -3.80 -12.26
CA ILE A 249 -5.20 -2.68 -13.19
C ILE A 249 -4.55 -3.21 -14.48
N LYS A 250 -3.61 -4.15 -14.38
CA LYS A 250 -2.95 -4.77 -15.54
C LYS A 250 -3.92 -5.52 -16.43
N ASP A 251 -4.81 -6.33 -15.86
CA ASP A 251 -5.79 -7.08 -16.65
C ASP A 251 -6.74 -6.13 -17.40
N LYS A 252 -7.23 -5.10 -16.70
CA LYS A 252 -8.09 -4.06 -17.27
C LYS A 252 -7.38 -3.21 -18.32
N ALA A 253 -6.08 -2.97 -18.16
CA ALA A 253 -5.26 -2.34 -19.20
C ALA A 253 -5.30 -3.13 -20.52
N TYR A 254 -5.18 -4.46 -20.46
CA TYR A 254 -5.29 -5.30 -21.66
C TYR A 254 -6.70 -5.27 -22.27
N GLN A 255 -7.75 -5.28 -21.45
CA GLN A 255 -9.14 -5.18 -21.91
C GLN A 255 -9.42 -3.85 -22.64
N GLU A 256 -8.90 -2.73 -22.12
CA GLU A 256 -9.01 -1.37 -22.70
C GLU A 256 -7.98 -1.11 -23.83
N GLY A 257 -7.10 -2.06 -24.15
CA GLY A 257 -6.06 -1.90 -25.16
C GLY A 257 -4.92 -0.95 -24.78
N ILE A 258 -4.75 -0.65 -23.49
CA ILE A 258 -3.66 0.17 -22.95
C ILE A 258 -2.44 -0.74 -22.76
N SER A 259 -1.35 -0.46 -23.49
CA SER A 259 -0.10 -1.23 -23.40
C SER A 259 1.14 -0.33 -23.32
N LEU A 260 2.21 -0.86 -22.75
CA LEU A 260 3.53 -0.22 -22.81
C LEU A 260 4.08 -0.18 -24.24
N THR A 261 4.67 0.96 -24.58
CA THR A 261 5.53 1.21 -25.74
C THR A 261 6.90 0.55 -25.54
N GLU A 262 7.70 0.50 -26.60
CA GLU A 262 9.07 -0.03 -26.51
C GLU A 262 10.00 0.87 -25.66
N GLU A 263 9.70 2.16 -25.53
CA GLU A 263 10.44 3.09 -24.66
C GLU A 263 10.14 2.79 -23.18
N GLU A 264 8.85 2.75 -22.79
CA GLU A 264 8.44 2.41 -21.42
C GLU A 264 8.89 0.99 -20.98
N LYS A 265 8.97 0.03 -21.91
CA LYS A 265 9.56 -1.30 -21.64
C LYS A 265 11.07 -1.24 -21.45
N ALA A 266 11.78 -0.40 -22.21
CA ALA A 266 13.22 -0.20 -22.05
C ALA A 266 13.54 0.48 -20.72
N ASP A 267 12.71 1.42 -20.27
CA ASP A 267 12.80 2.03 -18.94
C ASP A 267 12.57 0.99 -17.83
N ALA A 268 11.53 0.16 -17.94
CA ALA A 268 11.30 -0.96 -17.01
C ALA A 268 12.53 -1.88 -16.89
N ALA A 269 13.16 -2.21 -18.02
CA ALA A 269 14.37 -3.02 -18.06
C ALA A 269 15.61 -2.30 -17.49
N ALA A 270 15.72 -0.99 -17.67
CA ALA A 270 16.78 -0.17 -17.08
C ALA A 270 16.67 -0.14 -15.55
N TYR A 271 15.48 0.14 -15.00
CA TYR A 271 15.23 0.15 -13.56
C TYR A 271 15.41 -1.23 -12.93
N ALA A 272 14.90 -2.28 -13.58
CA ALA A 272 15.09 -3.66 -13.14
C ALA A 272 16.58 -4.03 -13.04
N LYS A 273 17.38 -3.63 -14.03
CA LYS A 273 18.83 -3.88 -14.04
C LYS A 273 19.58 -3.11 -12.97
N GLU A 274 19.21 -1.84 -12.72
CA GLU A 274 19.80 -1.02 -11.66
C GLU A 274 19.49 -1.59 -10.27
N HIS A 275 18.20 -1.87 -10.00
CA HIS A 275 17.75 -2.53 -8.77
C HIS A 275 18.44 -3.89 -8.60
N TYR A 276 18.41 -4.75 -9.63
CA TYR A 276 19.05 -6.07 -9.56
C TYR A 276 20.52 -5.96 -9.17
N ALA A 277 21.27 -5.04 -9.77
CA ALA A 277 22.68 -4.80 -9.47
C ALA A 277 22.94 -4.30 -8.04
N GLY A 278 22.00 -3.57 -7.43
CA GLY A 278 22.06 -3.12 -6.04
C GLY A 278 21.82 -4.21 -4.99
N LEU A 279 21.04 -5.25 -5.32
CA LEU A 279 20.74 -6.35 -4.38
C LEU A 279 21.99 -7.15 -4.01
N SER A 280 22.05 -7.60 -2.75
CA SER A 280 23.08 -8.54 -2.31
C SER A 280 22.84 -9.93 -2.92
N ASP A 281 23.90 -10.69 -3.18
CA ASP A 281 23.76 -12.07 -3.68
C ASP A 281 22.95 -12.95 -2.72
N ALA A 282 23.08 -12.72 -1.40
CA ALA A 282 22.30 -13.41 -0.38
C ALA A 282 20.80 -13.07 -0.46
N ASP A 283 20.41 -11.82 -0.68
CA ASP A 283 18.99 -11.45 -0.86
C ASP A 283 18.43 -11.99 -2.18
N ARG A 284 19.22 -11.95 -3.27
CA ARG A 284 18.84 -12.53 -4.58
C ARG A 284 18.56 -14.03 -4.46
N GLU A 285 19.46 -14.77 -3.82
CA GLU A 285 19.34 -16.22 -3.61
C GLU A 285 18.20 -16.57 -2.66
N ARG A 286 18.15 -15.92 -1.48
CA ARG A 286 17.15 -16.19 -0.43
C ARG A 286 15.72 -15.90 -0.86
N TYR A 287 15.50 -14.89 -1.70
CA TYR A 287 14.18 -14.50 -2.17
C TYR A 287 13.90 -14.89 -3.62
N LEU A 288 14.82 -15.59 -4.31
CA LEU A 288 14.73 -15.94 -5.73
C LEU A 288 14.34 -14.75 -6.61
N VAL A 289 14.95 -13.59 -6.34
CA VAL A 289 14.75 -12.38 -7.16
C VAL A 289 15.61 -12.50 -8.41
N THR A 290 14.96 -12.57 -9.56
CA THR A 290 15.62 -12.59 -10.87
C THR A 290 15.49 -11.23 -11.56
N LEU A 291 16.33 -10.97 -12.58
CA LEU A 291 16.18 -9.78 -13.42
C LEU A 291 14.81 -9.76 -14.11
N GLU A 292 14.36 -10.89 -14.66
CA GLU A 292 13.04 -11.04 -15.30
C GLU A 292 11.88 -10.73 -14.34
N LEU A 293 11.98 -11.14 -13.07
CA LEU A 293 10.97 -10.79 -12.05
C LEU A 293 10.93 -9.28 -11.83
N LEU A 294 12.08 -8.62 -11.71
CA LEU A 294 12.15 -7.17 -11.55
C LEU A 294 11.64 -6.45 -12.81
N GLU A 295 11.98 -6.92 -14.01
CA GLU A 295 11.47 -6.37 -15.28
C GLU A 295 9.94 -6.42 -15.32
N LYS A 296 9.34 -7.56 -14.92
CA LYS A 296 7.88 -7.70 -14.77
C LYS A 296 7.32 -6.75 -13.71
N VAL A 297 7.95 -6.63 -12.53
CA VAL A 297 7.50 -5.73 -11.46
C VAL A 297 7.51 -4.27 -11.92
N TYR A 298 8.60 -3.79 -12.53
CA TYR A 298 8.67 -2.42 -13.04
C TYR A 298 7.69 -2.19 -14.20
N ALA A 299 7.53 -3.15 -15.12
CA ALA A 299 6.55 -3.05 -16.19
C ALA A 299 5.10 -3.00 -15.67
N ASP A 300 4.75 -3.80 -14.67
CA ASP A 300 3.42 -3.80 -14.05
C ASP A 300 3.13 -2.44 -13.37
N ASN A 301 4.12 -1.83 -12.72
CA ASN A 301 3.98 -0.50 -12.08
C ASN A 301 3.88 0.64 -13.10
N ILE A 302 4.76 0.67 -14.13
CA ILE A 302 4.70 1.70 -15.19
C ILE A 302 3.39 1.57 -15.98
N LEU A 303 2.87 0.35 -16.18
CA LEU A 303 1.57 0.15 -16.80
C LEU A 303 0.44 0.72 -15.94
N ALA A 304 0.49 0.54 -14.61
CA ALA A 304 -0.52 1.11 -13.71
C ALA A 304 -0.49 2.65 -13.70
N GLU A 305 0.70 3.27 -13.67
CA GLU A 305 0.85 4.73 -13.83
C GLU A 305 0.27 5.19 -15.17
N LYS A 306 0.58 4.47 -16.27
CA LYS A 306 0.04 4.79 -17.60
C LYS A 306 -1.49 4.69 -17.67
N VAL A 307 -2.09 3.69 -17.03
CA VAL A 307 -3.56 3.55 -16.99
C VAL A 307 -4.17 4.69 -16.17
N PHE A 308 -3.56 5.06 -15.04
CA PHE A 308 -3.96 6.22 -14.25
C PHE A 308 -3.92 7.52 -15.07
N GLU A 309 -2.80 7.81 -15.72
CA GLU A 309 -2.64 8.96 -16.62
C GLU A 309 -3.69 8.95 -17.75
N THR A 310 -3.80 7.84 -18.47
CA THR A 310 -4.69 7.70 -19.64
C THR A 310 -6.16 7.91 -19.30
N LEU A 311 -6.64 7.35 -18.17
CA LEU A 311 -8.05 7.42 -17.78
C LEU A 311 -8.42 8.71 -17.04
N THR A 312 -7.44 9.40 -16.43
CA THR A 312 -7.70 10.64 -15.68
C THR A 312 -7.38 11.92 -16.45
N ILE A 313 -6.72 11.85 -17.61
CA ILE A 313 -6.36 13.02 -18.44
C ILE A 313 -7.56 13.93 -18.79
N GLY A 314 -8.76 13.37 -18.86
CA GLY A 314 -10.02 14.09 -19.14
C GLY A 314 -10.66 14.80 -17.95
N VAL A 315 -10.03 14.78 -16.76
CA VAL A 315 -10.58 15.40 -15.55
C VAL A 315 -10.80 16.90 -15.73
N ASN A 316 -11.76 17.47 -15.00
CA ASN A 316 -11.94 18.92 -14.97
C ASN A 316 -10.75 19.60 -14.26
N THR A 317 -9.90 20.26 -15.04
CA THR A 317 -8.74 21.05 -14.56
C THR A 317 -9.11 22.48 -14.15
N SER A 318 -10.37 22.92 -14.34
CA SER A 318 -10.81 24.25 -13.92
C SER A 318 -10.99 24.30 -12.40
N VAL A 319 -10.17 25.12 -11.73
CA VAL A 319 -10.26 25.41 -10.30
C VAL A 319 -10.44 26.93 -10.12
N PRO A 320 -11.64 27.40 -9.72
CA PRO A 320 -11.88 28.81 -9.44
C PRO A 320 -10.97 29.33 -8.33
N ASP A 321 -10.49 30.57 -8.47
CA ASP A 321 -9.56 31.18 -7.50
C ASP A 321 -10.10 31.16 -6.07
N PHE A 322 -11.40 31.41 -5.86
CA PHE A 322 -11.98 31.42 -4.52
C PHE A 322 -11.88 30.09 -3.75
N ASN A 323 -11.67 28.95 -4.44
CA ASN A 323 -11.46 27.64 -3.83
C ASN A 323 -9.98 27.37 -3.48
N ALA A 324 -9.04 28.09 -4.10
CA ALA A 324 -7.60 27.82 -3.99
C ALA A 324 -6.78 29.01 -3.49
N GLN A 325 -7.35 30.22 -3.46
CA GLN A 325 -6.68 31.47 -3.09
C GLN A 325 -6.04 31.34 -1.71
N GLN A 326 -4.73 31.54 -1.68
CA GLN A 326 -3.95 31.59 -0.46
C GLN A 326 -3.63 33.06 -0.11
N ILE A 327 -3.88 33.45 1.13
CA ILE A 327 -3.38 34.69 1.74
C ILE A 327 -2.09 34.37 2.52
N THR A 328 -1.10 35.26 2.50
CA THR A 328 0.05 35.20 3.42
C THR A 328 -0.03 36.35 4.40
N VAL A 329 -0.01 36.04 5.69
CA VAL A 329 -0.05 37.03 6.78
C VAL A 329 1.01 36.75 7.83
N GLN A 330 1.49 37.82 8.46
CA GLN A 330 2.27 37.75 9.70
C GLN A 330 1.36 38.13 10.87
N HIS A 331 1.65 37.60 12.06
CA HIS A 331 0.89 37.93 13.26
C HIS A 331 1.75 38.11 14.52
N ILE A 332 1.18 38.86 15.46
CA ILE A 332 1.66 39.00 16.83
C ILE A 332 0.55 38.53 17.75
N LEU A 333 0.85 37.57 18.62
CA LEU A 333 -0.02 37.16 19.73
C LEU A 333 0.55 37.67 21.05
N VAL A 334 -0.30 38.29 21.86
CA VAL A 334 -0.03 38.57 23.27
C VAL A 334 -1.13 37.91 24.11
N TYR A 335 -0.78 36.97 24.98
CA TYR A 335 -1.76 36.20 25.72
C TYR A 335 -2.50 37.02 26.77
N SER A 336 -3.80 36.70 26.93
CA SER A 336 -4.61 37.10 28.09
C SER A 336 -4.75 35.95 29.11
N THR A 337 -4.05 34.83 28.86
CA THR A 337 -4.10 33.57 29.62
C THR A 337 -2.70 33.00 29.89
N GLU A 338 -2.54 32.31 31.02
CA GLU A 338 -1.33 31.56 31.38
C GLU A 338 -1.66 30.07 31.60
N LEU A 339 -0.64 29.20 31.65
CA LEU A 339 -0.82 27.79 32.00
C LEU A 339 -0.74 27.64 33.52
N ASN A 340 -1.70 26.95 34.12
CA ASN A 340 -1.60 26.53 35.53
C ASN A 340 -0.66 25.31 35.68
N ASP A 341 -0.41 24.88 36.92
CA ASP A 341 0.45 23.73 37.25
C ASP A 341 -0.02 22.39 36.62
N GLU A 342 -1.28 22.30 36.20
CA GLU A 342 -1.89 21.13 35.54
C GLU A 342 -1.74 21.19 34.00
N GLY A 343 -1.24 22.30 33.45
CA GLY A 343 -1.13 22.54 32.01
C GLY A 343 -2.41 23.08 31.35
N ASN A 344 -3.41 23.50 32.13
CA ASN A 344 -4.65 24.11 31.66
C ASN A 344 -4.48 25.63 31.47
N ARG A 345 -5.02 26.22 30.39
CA ARG A 345 -5.04 27.68 30.23
C ARG A 345 -6.07 28.32 31.15
N VAL A 346 -5.64 29.31 31.93
CA VAL A 346 -6.46 30.12 32.83
C VAL A 346 -6.24 31.60 32.54
N SER A 347 -7.25 32.45 32.78
CA SER A 347 -7.12 33.89 32.55
C SER A 347 -6.09 34.52 33.49
N LEU A 348 -5.21 35.37 32.93
CA LEU A 348 -4.29 36.21 33.68
C LEU A 348 -5.04 37.13 34.67
N SER A 349 -4.37 37.54 35.74
CA SER A 349 -4.92 38.55 36.67
C SER A 349 -5.27 39.86 35.95
N LEU A 350 -6.15 40.68 36.55
CA LEU A 350 -6.55 41.96 35.94
C LEU A 350 -5.34 42.89 35.68
N GLU A 351 -4.35 42.90 36.57
CA GLU A 351 -3.14 43.71 36.40
C GLU A 351 -2.27 43.21 35.23
N GLN A 352 -2.06 41.89 35.13
CA GLN A 352 -1.33 41.28 34.01
C GLN A 352 -2.05 41.51 32.68
N ARG A 353 -3.39 41.34 32.63
CA ARG A 353 -4.19 41.59 31.42
C ARG A 353 -4.14 43.05 30.97
N ASN A 354 -4.16 44.01 31.90
CA ASN A 354 -3.99 45.41 31.54
C ASN A 354 -2.60 45.68 30.94
N LYS A 355 -1.53 45.16 31.53
CA LYS A 355 -0.16 45.30 30.98
C LYS A 355 0.00 44.64 29.60
N ALA A 356 -0.61 43.47 29.41
CA ALA A 356 -0.64 42.77 28.12
C ALA A 356 -1.44 43.55 27.06
N LEU A 357 -2.56 44.17 27.44
CA LEU A 357 -3.34 45.04 26.58
C LEU A 357 -2.57 46.33 26.21
N ASP A 358 -1.86 46.94 27.17
CA ASP A 358 -1.01 48.10 26.91
C ASP A 358 0.15 47.74 25.95
N LYS A 359 0.80 46.58 26.16
CA LYS A 359 1.83 46.01 25.25
C LYS A 359 1.29 45.88 23.83
N VAL A 360 0.17 45.18 23.64
CA VAL A 360 -0.35 44.91 22.28
C VAL A 360 -0.88 46.17 21.59
N ASN A 361 -1.44 47.14 22.32
CA ASN A 361 -1.81 48.43 21.75
C ASN A 361 -0.58 49.20 21.23
N SER A 362 0.51 49.24 22.00
CA SER A 362 1.76 49.90 21.55
C SER A 362 2.37 49.20 20.32
N LEU A 363 2.30 47.87 20.24
CA LEU A 363 2.74 47.12 19.05
C LEU A 363 1.85 47.40 17.83
N LEU A 364 0.55 47.59 18.02
CA LEU A 364 -0.39 47.96 16.95
C LEU A 364 -0.14 49.39 16.43
N GLU A 365 0.23 50.33 17.29
CA GLU A 365 0.64 51.69 16.89
C GLU A 365 1.91 51.63 16.04
N LYS A 366 2.97 50.98 16.52
CA LYS A 366 4.24 50.76 15.80
C LYS A 366 4.04 50.10 14.42
N ALA A 367 3.21 49.06 14.35
CA ALA A 367 2.86 48.36 13.11
C ALA A 367 2.08 49.26 12.11
N ARG A 368 1.41 50.32 12.58
CA ARG A 368 0.71 51.31 11.74
C ARG A 368 1.59 52.50 11.37
N GLU A 369 2.63 52.78 12.14
CA GLU A 369 3.67 53.75 11.81
C GLU A 369 4.65 53.21 10.73
N GLY A 370 4.57 51.92 10.39
CA GLY A 370 5.37 51.30 9.33
C GLY A 370 6.69 50.71 9.80
N GLU A 371 6.85 50.41 11.09
CA GLU A 371 7.94 49.58 11.59
C GLU A 371 7.82 48.15 11.01
N ASP A 372 8.95 47.50 10.72
CA ASP A 372 8.97 46.18 10.07
C ASP A 372 8.21 45.14 10.91
N PHE A 373 7.10 44.63 10.36
CA PHE A 373 6.18 43.79 11.12
C PHE A 373 6.79 42.46 11.52
N TYR A 374 7.65 41.88 10.68
CA TYR A 374 8.34 40.62 11.01
C TYR A 374 9.28 40.81 12.21
N SER A 375 10.10 41.87 12.21
CA SER A 375 10.97 42.23 13.33
C SER A 375 10.18 42.56 14.60
N LEU A 376 9.04 43.25 14.48
CA LEU A 376 8.13 43.47 15.61
C LEU A 376 7.60 42.16 16.17
N ALA A 377 7.18 41.23 15.31
CA ALA A 377 6.66 39.93 15.72
C ALA A 377 7.73 39.07 16.38
N GLU A 378 8.89 38.90 15.76
CA GLU A 378 10.02 38.11 16.27
C GLU A 378 10.44 38.53 17.69
N ASN A 379 10.39 39.82 18.00
CA ASN A 379 10.78 40.34 19.32
C ASN A 379 9.64 40.35 20.37
N ASN A 380 8.37 40.15 19.98
CA ASN A 380 7.24 40.42 20.89
C ASN A 380 6.10 39.40 20.90
N THR A 381 5.98 38.55 19.88
CA THR A 381 4.94 37.52 19.79
C THR A 381 5.16 36.42 20.85
N GLU A 382 4.07 35.82 21.28
CA GLU A 382 4.05 34.73 22.26
C GLU A 382 3.53 33.40 21.62
N ASP A 383 3.41 33.36 20.28
CA ASP A 383 3.22 32.13 19.50
C ASP A 383 4.56 31.66 18.87
N ASP A 384 4.70 30.36 18.62
CA ASP A 384 5.92 29.76 18.04
C ASP A 384 6.04 30.02 16.52
N VAL A 385 4.97 30.52 15.90
CA VAL A 385 4.87 30.84 14.47
C VAL A 385 4.66 32.34 14.34
N ILE A 386 5.26 32.96 13.31
CA ILE A 386 5.06 34.38 12.98
C ILE A 386 4.20 34.52 11.73
N GLU A 387 4.48 33.73 10.69
CA GLU A 387 3.88 33.84 9.37
C GLU A 387 3.07 32.59 9.01
N TYR A 388 1.87 32.80 8.46
CA TYR A 388 0.98 31.77 7.95
C TYR A 388 0.65 32.04 6.48
N THR A 389 0.56 30.98 5.68
CA THR A 389 -0.05 31.01 4.35
C THR A 389 -1.20 30.02 4.31
N PHE A 390 -2.42 30.46 4.01
CA PHE A 390 -3.62 29.63 4.08
C PHE A 390 -4.75 30.08 3.17
N GLY A 391 -5.67 29.16 2.87
CA GLY A 391 -6.92 29.40 2.16
C GLY A 391 -8.12 29.51 3.10
N ARG A 392 -9.33 29.68 2.53
CA ARG A 392 -10.58 29.68 3.30
C ARG A 392 -10.78 28.35 4.04
N GLY A 393 -11.10 28.41 5.33
CA GLY A 393 -11.18 27.24 6.21
C GLY A 393 -9.83 26.60 6.57
N GLY A 394 -8.71 27.19 6.14
CA GLY A 394 -7.35 26.73 6.44
C GLY A 394 -6.59 27.59 7.44
N GLY A 395 -7.27 28.54 8.10
CA GLY A 395 -6.66 29.38 9.14
C GLY A 395 -6.17 28.57 10.36
N PRO A 396 -5.32 29.14 11.22
CA PRO A 396 -4.73 28.42 12.35
C PRO A 396 -5.82 27.87 13.29
N GLU A 397 -5.88 26.54 13.47
CA GLU A 397 -6.94 25.83 14.21
C GLU A 397 -7.24 26.42 15.60
N LYS A 398 -6.19 26.88 16.31
CA LYS A 398 -6.31 27.45 17.66
C LYS A 398 -7.22 28.69 17.70
N TYR A 399 -7.31 29.47 16.61
CA TYR A 399 -7.89 30.83 16.59
C TYR A 399 -8.83 31.08 15.38
N SER A 400 -9.17 30.01 14.65
CA SER A 400 -9.50 30.02 13.21
C SER A 400 -10.42 31.14 12.78
N ASP A 401 -11.66 31.15 13.25
CA ASP A 401 -12.75 31.87 12.56
C ASP A 401 -12.56 33.40 12.62
N THR A 402 -12.22 33.93 13.80
CA THR A 402 -11.99 35.37 13.97
C THR A 402 -10.67 35.84 13.36
N PHE A 403 -9.64 34.98 13.37
CA PHE A 403 -8.33 35.28 12.79
C PHE A 403 -8.42 35.27 11.25
N GLU A 404 -9.02 34.23 10.68
CA GLU A 404 -9.27 34.06 9.25
C GLU A 404 -10.12 35.21 8.70
N GLN A 405 -11.26 35.52 9.35
CA GLN A 405 -12.12 36.62 8.91
C GLN A 405 -11.39 37.96 8.91
N ALA A 406 -10.56 38.23 9.92
CA ALA A 406 -9.75 39.44 9.95
C ALA A 406 -8.69 39.45 8.83
N ALA A 407 -7.97 38.35 8.64
CA ALA A 407 -6.96 38.21 7.59
C ALA A 407 -7.53 38.44 6.18
N PHE A 408 -8.61 37.74 5.81
CA PHE A 408 -9.23 37.86 4.48
C PHE A 408 -9.96 39.19 4.22
N ASN A 409 -10.10 40.05 5.23
CA ASN A 409 -10.60 41.42 5.05
C ASN A 409 -9.47 42.44 4.73
N LEU A 410 -8.20 42.06 4.88
CA LEU A 410 -7.05 42.92 4.61
C LEU A 410 -6.65 42.90 3.12
N LYS A 411 -6.00 43.97 2.70
CA LYS A 411 -5.20 44.05 1.47
C LYS A 411 -3.71 43.96 1.73
N THR A 412 -2.96 43.57 0.71
CA THR A 412 -1.49 43.58 0.72
C THR A 412 -0.94 44.88 1.31
N GLY A 413 -0.18 44.78 2.39
CA GLY A 413 0.38 45.90 3.14
C GLY A 413 -0.48 46.47 4.27
N GLU A 414 -1.69 45.95 4.52
CA GLU A 414 -2.57 46.44 5.59
C GLU A 414 -2.37 45.71 6.93
N THR A 415 -2.47 46.48 8.01
CA THR A 415 -2.50 46.00 9.40
C THR A 415 -3.92 46.06 9.95
N SER A 416 -4.40 44.96 10.51
CA SER A 416 -5.73 44.81 11.11
C SER A 416 -6.02 45.74 12.30
N SER A 417 -7.28 45.75 12.74
CA SER A 417 -7.66 46.16 14.10
C SER A 417 -7.22 45.09 15.11
N LEU A 418 -7.12 45.44 16.39
CA LEU A 418 -6.85 44.47 17.46
C LEU A 418 -7.94 43.38 17.49
N ILE A 419 -7.55 42.12 17.26
CA ILE A 419 -8.45 40.96 17.31
C ILE A 419 -8.38 40.37 18.72
N THR A 420 -9.51 39.93 19.28
CA THR A 420 -9.57 39.29 20.60
C THR A 420 -10.06 37.86 20.45
N THR A 421 -9.35 36.91 21.07
CA THR A 421 -9.70 35.48 21.14
C THR A 421 -9.66 35.02 22.60
N GLU A 422 -10.09 33.79 22.89
CA GLU A 422 -10.02 33.21 24.25
C GLU A 422 -8.58 33.12 24.81
N TYR A 423 -7.58 33.10 23.93
CA TYR A 423 -6.18 33.00 24.31
C TYR A 423 -5.56 34.35 24.64
N GLY A 424 -5.96 35.42 23.95
CA GLY A 424 -5.26 36.70 23.92
C GLY A 424 -5.66 37.60 22.77
N TRP A 425 -4.83 38.62 22.55
CA TRP A 425 -5.00 39.60 21.50
C TRP A 425 -4.04 39.34 20.34
N HIS A 426 -4.55 39.54 19.12
CA HIS A 426 -3.79 39.35 17.89
C HIS A 426 -3.73 40.63 17.08
N ILE A 427 -2.58 40.86 16.45
CA ILE A 427 -2.42 41.81 15.35
C ILE A 427 -2.00 40.99 14.14
N ILE A 428 -2.70 41.17 13.01
CA ILE A 428 -2.37 40.58 11.71
C ILE A 428 -1.91 41.68 10.76
N TYR A 429 -0.83 41.42 10.02
CA TYR A 429 -0.35 42.18 8.87
C TYR A 429 -0.41 41.31 7.61
N CYS A 430 -1.00 41.83 6.54
CA CYS A 430 -1.17 41.11 5.28
C CYS A 430 0.07 41.29 4.38
N VAL A 431 0.91 40.25 4.30
CA VAL A 431 2.09 40.24 3.42
C VAL A 431 1.67 40.20 1.95
N THR A 432 0.67 39.37 1.61
CA THR A 432 -0.02 39.41 0.32
C THR A 432 -1.43 38.82 0.43
N ASP A 433 -2.43 39.52 -0.13
CA ASP A 433 -3.81 39.02 -0.24
C ASP A 433 -4.01 38.00 -1.38
N PHE A 434 -2.94 37.72 -2.14
CA PHE A 434 -2.90 36.65 -3.14
C PHE A 434 -1.47 36.10 -3.29
N ASN A 435 -1.17 34.98 -2.62
CA ASN A 435 0.06 34.22 -2.84
C ASN A 435 -0.12 33.31 -4.05
N GLU A 436 0.39 33.74 -5.21
CA GLU A 436 0.24 33.05 -6.49
C GLU A 436 0.82 31.63 -6.46
N GLU A 437 2.03 31.45 -5.94
CA GLU A 437 2.73 30.15 -5.88
C GLU A 437 1.99 29.13 -5.00
N ALA A 438 1.52 29.55 -3.82
CA ALA A 438 0.72 28.71 -2.95
C ALA A 438 -0.68 28.44 -3.53
N THR A 439 -1.27 29.41 -4.22
CA THR A 439 -2.56 29.24 -4.92
C THR A 439 -2.44 28.24 -6.07
N ILE A 440 -1.35 28.27 -6.84
CA ILE A 440 -1.08 27.29 -7.90
C ILE A 440 -0.97 25.88 -7.32
N ARG A 441 -0.17 25.69 -6.25
CA ARG A 441 -0.07 24.39 -5.56
C ARG A 441 -1.43 23.83 -5.14
N VAL A 442 -2.28 24.65 -4.52
CA VAL A 442 -3.62 24.19 -4.10
C VAL A 442 -4.52 23.86 -5.29
N LYS A 443 -4.38 24.55 -6.44
CA LYS A 443 -5.06 24.14 -7.68
C LYS A 443 -4.55 22.80 -8.19
N GLU A 444 -3.24 22.56 -8.17
CA GLU A 444 -2.63 21.28 -8.57
C GLU A 444 -3.10 20.14 -7.65
N ASP A 445 -3.03 20.32 -6.33
CA ASP A 445 -3.48 19.34 -5.34
C ASP A 445 -5.00 19.04 -5.49
N ILE A 446 -5.85 20.05 -5.77
CA ILE A 446 -7.30 19.86 -6.07
C ILE A 446 -7.53 19.10 -7.39
N ILE A 447 -6.70 19.31 -8.41
CA ILE A 447 -6.81 18.57 -9.67
C ILE A 447 -6.41 17.11 -9.42
N GLU A 448 -5.34 16.86 -8.69
CA GLU A 448 -4.85 15.52 -8.36
C GLU A 448 -5.84 14.73 -7.48
N GLU A 449 -6.52 15.39 -6.53
CA GLU A 449 -7.63 14.78 -5.78
C GLU A 449 -8.75 14.30 -6.72
N ARG A 450 -9.13 15.11 -7.73
CA ARG A 450 -10.16 14.73 -8.71
C ARG A 450 -9.72 13.55 -9.58
N ARG A 451 -8.43 13.49 -9.95
CA ARG A 451 -7.84 12.36 -10.71
C ARG A 451 -7.86 11.09 -9.88
N THR A 452 -7.33 11.16 -8.66
CA THR A 452 -7.32 10.08 -7.67
C THR A 452 -8.73 9.53 -7.43
N LYS A 453 -9.72 10.42 -7.24
CA LYS A 453 -11.12 10.03 -7.05
C LYS A 453 -11.72 9.34 -8.28
N LEU A 454 -11.53 9.90 -9.47
CA LEU A 454 -12.01 9.29 -10.72
C LEU A 454 -11.38 7.91 -10.95
N PHE A 455 -10.09 7.74 -10.63
CA PHE A 455 -9.44 6.45 -10.70
C PHE A 455 -9.93 5.47 -9.64
N ALA A 456 -10.21 5.92 -8.41
CA ALA A 456 -10.82 5.10 -7.37
C ALA A 456 -12.23 4.61 -7.78
N ASP A 457 -13.02 5.45 -8.45
CA ASP A 457 -14.32 5.05 -9.01
C ASP A 457 -14.17 3.96 -10.08
N TYR A 458 -13.18 4.06 -10.99
CA TYR A 458 -12.86 2.99 -11.96
C TYR A 458 -12.38 1.70 -11.25
N TYR A 459 -11.41 1.81 -10.35
CA TYR A 459 -10.85 0.66 -9.63
C TYR A 459 -11.89 -0.05 -8.78
N SER A 460 -12.80 0.69 -8.13
CA SER A 460 -13.89 0.10 -7.35
C SER A 460 -14.90 -0.67 -8.21
N ALA A 461 -15.05 -0.32 -9.50
CA ALA A 461 -15.84 -1.12 -10.43
C ALA A 461 -15.08 -2.40 -10.81
N TRP A 462 -13.83 -2.28 -11.25
CA TRP A 462 -13.03 -3.42 -11.71
C TRP A 462 -12.75 -4.46 -10.62
N SER A 463 -12.42 -4.02 -9.41
CA SER A 463 -12.12 -4.92 -8.29
C SER A 463 -13.33 -5.71 -7.79
N SER A 464 -14.55 -5.33 -8.19
CA SER A 464 -15.77 -6.12 -7.91
C SER A 464 -15.94 -7.33 -8.85
N GLU A 465 -15.06 -7.48 -9.85
CA GLU A 465 -15.03 -8.61 -10.78
C GLU A 465 -14.06 -9.74 -10.36
N TYR A 466 -13.37 -9.58 -9.22
CA TYR A 466 -12.37 -10.51 -8.65
C TYR A 466 -12.70 -10.91 -7.22
#